data_AF-A0AAE4QLM7-F1
#
_entry.id   AF-A0AAE4QLM7-F1
#
_cell.length_a   1.000
_cell.length_b   1.000
_cell.length_c   1.000
_cell.angle_alpha   90.00
_cell.angle_beta   90.00
_cell.angle_gamma   90.00
#
_symmetry.space_group_name_H-M   'P 1'
#
loop_
_entity.id
_entity.type
_entity.pdbx_description
1 polymer ?
#
loop_
_entity_poly.entity_id
_entity_poly.type
_entity_poly.pdbx_seq_one_letter_code
_entity_poly.pdbx_strand_id
1 'polypeptide(L)'
;MIRFCIPLIALFVCFDCSTLSDREDRNDPFARMDSPAVYPDLTVLKDSLEIILKTKGKKGQVFYVSQILDSRFYLYWENEQAILILNPIQPPYRENYVTSIRFPNGSSRIELNSGTVFLENDVNGSTYVTTHHFVRKILGYCRRGIRIAL
;
A
#
# COMPACT_ATOMS: atom_id res chain seq x y z
N MET A 1 -16.56 -5.83 67.22
CA MET A 1 -16.02 -7.07 66.61
C MET A 1 -17.08 -7.66 65.71
N ILE A 2 -16.85 -7.64 64.39
CA ILE A 2 -17.24 -8.65 63.38
C ILE A 2 -16.45 -8.25 62.13
N ARG A 3 -15.54 -9.13 61.71
CA ARG A 3 -14.79 -9.08 60.46
C ARG A 3 -15.70 -9.61 59.36
N PHE A 4 -15.80 -8.89 58.24
CA PHE A 4 -16.18 -9.50 56.97
C PHE A 4 -15.09 -9.20 55.94
N CYS A 5 -14.24 -10.21 55.72
CA CYS A 5 -13.54 -10.41 54.47
C CYS A 5 -14.55 -11.00 53.47
N ILE A 6 -14.52 -10.56 52.20
CA ILE A 6 -14.87 -11.32 50.98
C ILE A 6 -14.58 -10.41 49.75
N PRO A 7 -14.21 -10.98 48.59
CA PRO A 7 -13.01 -10.57 47.85
C PRO A 7 -13.29 -9.91 46.48
N LEU A 8 -12.20 -9.48 45.85
CA LEU A 8 -11.90 -9.51 44.40
C LEU A 8 -13.08 -9.82 43.45
N ILE A 9 -13.45 -8.83 42.63
CA ILE A 9 -13.89 -9.10 41.25
C ILE A 9 -13.00 -8.26 40.34
N ALA A 10 -11.91 -8.90 39.92
CA ALA A 10 -11.20 -8.54 38.71
C ALA A 10 -11.84 -9.28 37.52
N LEU A 11 -11.66 -8.69 36.34
CA LEU A 11 -11.97 -9.22 35.01
C LEU A 11 -13.45 -9.28 34.60
N PHE A 12 -13.74 -8.54 33.52
CA PHE A 12 -14.63 -8.81 32.38
C PHE A 12 -14.89 -7.40 31.80
N VAL A 13 -14.42 -7.00 30.61
CA VAL A 13 -14.39 -7.69 29.33
C VAL A 13 -13.34 -6.99 28.44
N CYS A 14 -12.22 -7.66 28.12
CA CYS A 14 -11.34 -7.31 26.99
C CYS A 14 -11.43 -8.38 25.89
N PHE A 15 -12.67 -8.73 25.53
CA PHE A 15 -13.03 -9.51 24.34
C PHE A 15 -14.07 -8.62 23.63
N ASP A 16 -13.79 -7.93 22.54
CA ASP A 16 -13.58 -8.49 21.21
C ASP A 16 -13.05 -7.38 20.29
N CYS A 17 -11.73 -7.24 20.18
CA CYS A 17 -11.12 -6.46 19.07
C CYS A 17 -10.17 -7.32 18.23
N SER A 18 -9.88 -8.54 18.67
CA SER A 18 -9.04 -9.52 17.97
C SER A 18 -9.81 -10.34 16.94
N THR A 19 -11.12 -10.53 17.11
CA THR A 19 -11.96 -11.37 16.24
C THR A 19 -12.29 -10.73 14.88
N LEU A 20 -12.19 -9.40 14.75
CA LEU A 20 -12.37 -8.72 13.45
C LEU A 20 -11.12 -8.87 12.56
N SER A 21 -9.92 -8.73 13.13
CA SER A 21 -8.65 -8.85 12.39
C SER A 21 -8.46 -10.26 11.81
N ASP A 22 -8.78 -11.29 12.59
CA ASP A 22 -8.66 -12.71 12.18
C ASP A 22 -9.65 -13.13 11.08
N ARG A 23 -10.71 -12.36 10.86
CA ARG A 23 -11.71 -12.64 9.81
C ARG A 23 -11.34 -11.98 8.48
N GLU A 24 -10.70 -10.81 8.50
CA GLU A 24 -10.20 -10.14 7.30
C GLU A 24 -8.95 -10.81 6.72
N ASP A 25 -8.01 -11.26 7.57
CA ASP A 25 -6.80 -11.97 7.10
C ASP A 25 -7.13 -13.31 6.41
N ARG A 26 -8.21 -13.99 6.83
CA ARG A 26 -8.68 -15.23 6.17
C ARG A 26 -9.24 -15.04 4.77
N ASN A 27 -9.68 -13.82 4.44
CA ASN A 27 -10.18 -13.45 3.12
C ASN A 27 -9.18 -12.60 2.35
N ASP A 28 -7.89 -12.66 2.71
CA ASP A 28 -6.85 -12.00 1.96
C ASP A 28 -6.77 -12.58 0.52
N PRO A 29 -7.16 -11.82 -0.53
CA PRO A 29 -7.05 -12.28 -1.91
C PRO A 29 -5.58 -12.51 -2.32
N PHE A 30 -4.62 -12.00 -1.54
CA PHE A 30 -3.19 -12.08 -1.75
C PHE A 30 -2.48 -13.15 -0.88
N ALA A 31 -3.17 -13.81 0.05
CA ALA A 31 -2.57 -14.81 0.94
C ALA A 31 -2.40 -16.20 0.28
N ARG A 32 -3.09 -16.44 -0.84
CA ARG A 32 -3.08 -17.73 -1.57
C ARG A 32 -2.12 -17.78 -2.76
N MET A 33 -1.01 -17.05 -2.70
CA MET A 33 0.00 -17.11 -3.75
C MET A 33 1.06 -18.18 -3.42
N ASP A 34 0.74 -19.45 -3.70
CA ASP A 34 1.73 -20.55 -3.74
C ASP A 34 2.64 -20.47 -5.00
N SER A 35 2.44 -19.44 -5.83
CA SER A 35 3.23 -19.18 -7.03
C SER A 35 4.43 -18.29 -6.72
N PRO A 36 5.55 -18.44 -7.46
CA PRO A 36 6.70 -17.56 -7.29
C PRO A 36 6.33 -16.10 -7.50
N ALA A 37 6.92 -15.21 -6.70
CA ALA A 37 6.73 -13.78 -6.81
C ALA A 37 7.13 -13.28 -8.21
N VAL A 38 6.20 -12.65 -8.92
CA VAL A 38 6.42 -12.04 -10.24
C VAL A 38 6.49 -10.52 -10.08
N TYR A 39 7.44 -9.86 -10.73
CA TYR A 39 7.64 -8.41 -10.64
C TYR A 39 7.45 -7.74 -12.02
N PRO A 40 7.12 -6.44 -12.05
CA PRO A 40 7.16 -5.68 -13.30
C PRO A 40 8.58 -5.60 -13.86
N ASP A 41 8.71 -5.22 -15.13
CA ASP A 41 10.01 -4.92 -15.73
C ASP A 41 10.67 -3.74 -15.01
N LEU A 42 11.69 -4.05 -14.21
CA LEU A 42 12.38 -3.10 -13.35
C LEU A 42 13.25 -2.13 -14.14
N THR A 43 13.72 -2.51 -15.32
CA THR A 43 14.55 -1.64 -16.17
C THR A 43 13.70 -0.48 -16.65
N VAL A 44 12.55 -0.80 -17.26
CA VAL A 44 11.61 0.21 -17.76
C VAL A 44 11.04 1.07 -16.62
N LEU A 45 10.74 0.46 -15.48
CA LEU A 45 10.28 1.19 -14.29
C LEU A 45 11.35 2.16 -13.77
N LYS A 46 12.60 1.72 -13.65
CA LYS A 46 13.70 2.56 -13.15
C LYS A 46 13.94 3.75 -14.07
N ASP A 47 14.06 3.52 -15.38
CA ASP A 47 14.25 4.58 -16.37
C ASP A 47 13.12 5.62 -16.30
N SER A 48 11.89 5.16 -16.13
CA SER A 48 10.72 6.04 -15.99
C SER A 48 10.81 6.91 -14.74
N LEU A 49 11.16 6.32 -13.60
CA LEU A 49 11.30 7.04 -12.34
C LEU A 49 12.42 8.08 -12.44
N GLU A 50 13.57 7.73 -13.02
CA GLU A 50 14.68 8.67 -13.23
C GLU A 50 14.25 9.89 -14.08
N ILE A 51 13.53 9.65 -15.18
CA ILE A 51 12.98 10.72 -16.02
C ILE A 51 12.07 11.63 -15.19
N ILE A 52 11.12 11.06 -14.44
CA ILE A 52 10.16 11.83 -13.65
C ILE A 52 10.86 12.63 -12.55
N LEU A 53 11.80 12.03 -11.83
CA LEU A 53 12.55 12.69 -10.76
C LEU A 53 13.38 13.86 -11.29
N LYS A 54 14.03 13.67 -12.44
CA LYS A 54 14.77 14.73 -13.14
C LYS A 54 13.84 15.90 -13.51
N THR A 55 12.67 15.61 -14.09
CA THR A 55 11.67 16.64 -14.44
C THR A 55 11.16 17.39 -13.20
N LYS A 56 11.07 16.73 -12.05
CA LYS A 56 10.62 17.34 -10.78
C LYS A 56 11.75 17.97 -9.97
N GLY A 57 13.01 17.87 -10.41
CA GLY A 57 14.17 18.36 -9.65
C GLY A 57 14.40 17.64 -8.32
N LYS A 58 13.93 16.40 -8.19
CA LYS A 58 14.07 15.58 -6.97
C LYS A 58 15.25 14.60 -7.09
N LYS A 59 15.96 14.38 -5.99
CA LYS A 59 17.09 13.45 -5.87
C LYS A 59 17.00 12.67 -4.56
N GLY A 60 17.67 11.53 -4.46
CA GLY A 60 17.74 10.74 -3.22
C GLY A 60 16.38 10.16 -2.82
N GLN A 61 15.59 9.77 -3.81
CA GLN A 61 14.24 9.24 -3.63
C GLN A 61 14.29 7.72 -3.52
N VAL A 62 13.47 7.19 -2.62
CA VAL A 62 13.38 5.77 -2.32
C VAL A 62 12.00 5.27 -2.69
N PHE A 63 11.98 4.18 -3.45
CA PHE A 63 10.78 3.47 -3.86
C PHE A 63 10.85 2.01 -3.44
N TYR A 64 9.70 1.48 -3.08
CA TYR A 64 9.51 0.06 -2.76
C TYR A 64 8.45 -0.51 -3.69
N VAL A 65 8.82 -1.51 -4.48
CA VAL A 65 8.01 -2.13 -5.53
C VAL A 65 7.46 -3.45 -5.00
N SER A 66 6.14 -3.62 -4.96
CA SER A 66 5.54 -4.92 -4.67
C SER A 66 5.71 -5.90 -5.84
N GLN A 67 5.52 -7.18 -5.56
CA GLN A 67 5.19 -8.14 -6.61
C GLN A 67 3.87 -7.75 -7.32
N ILE A 68 3.63 -8.34 -8.48
CA ILE A 68 2.36 -8.22 -9.19
C ILE A 68 1.31 -9.01 -8.40
N LEU A 69 0.26 -8.32 -8.00
CA LEU A 69 -0.88 -8.77 -7.21
C LEU A 69 -2.15 -8.35 -7.95
N ASP A 70 -3.04 -9.29 -8.24
CA ASP A 70 -4.31 -9.00 -8.93
C ASP A 70 -4.13 -8.14 -10.22
N SER A 71 -3.20 -8.58 -11.08
CA SER A 71 -2.85 -7.90 -12.33
C SER A 71 -2.30 -6.47 -12.19
N ARG A 72 -1.93 -6.04 -10.98
CA ARG A 72 -1.36 -4.72 -10.67
C ARG A 72 -0.10 -4.88 -9.84
N PHE A 73 0.70 -3.84 -9.74
CA PHE A 73 1.73 -3.75 -8.71
C PHE A 73 1.66 -2.38 -8.04
N TYR A 74 2.24 -2.31 -6.85
CA TYR A 74 2.21 -1.13 -6.00
C TYR A 74 3.61 -0.57 -5.86
N LEU A 75 3.73 0.76 -5.99
CA LEU A 75 4.97 1.48 -5.77
C LEU A 75 4.81 2.42 -4.58
N TYR A 76 5.41 2.07 -3.45
CA TYR A 76 5.48 2.96 -2.30
C TYR A 76 6.66 3.92 -2.45
N TRP A 77 6.36 5.21 -2.61
CA TRP A 77 7.31 6.31 -2.63
C TRP A 77 7.50 6.83 -1.21
N GLU A 78 8.62 6.46 -0.59
CA GLU A 78 8.85 6.68 0.84
C GLU A 78 8.95 8.17 1.20
N ASN A 79 9.73 8.93 0.44
CA ASN A 79 9.94 10.35 0.73
C ASN A 79 8.65 11.18 0.61
N GLU A 80 7.75 10.77 -0.28
CA GLU A 80 6.48 11.46 -0.52
C GLU A 80 5.33 10.88 0.28
N GLN A 81 5.56 9.81 1.06
CA GLN A 81 4.52 9.12 1.82
C GLN A 81 3.32 8.78 0.92
N ALA A 82 3.55 8.13 -0.21
CA ALA A 82 2.49 7.82 -1.18
C ALA A 82 2.63 6.43 -1.80
N ILE A 83 1.52 5.81 -2.15
CA ILE A 83 1.46 4.54 -2.89
C ILE A 83 0.86 4.80 -4.27
N LEU A 84 1.53 4.31 -5.32
CA LEU A 84 1.00 4.31 -6.68
C LEU A 84 0.54 2.92 -7.04
N ILE A 85 -0.62 2.82 -7.68
CA ILE A 85 -1.18 1.57 -8.18
C ILE A 85 -0.96 1.55 -9.69
N LEU A 86 -0.20 0.58 -10.19
CA LEU A 86 0.28 0.54 -11.57
C LEU A 86 -0.03 -0.80 -12.21
N ASN A 87 -0.33 -0.79 -13.51
CA ASN A 87 -0.45 -2.03 -14.28
C ASN A 87 0.94 -2.45 -14.79
N PRO A 88 1.32 -3.73 -14.73
CA PRO A 88 2.57 -4.19 -15.34
C PRO A 88 2.51 -4.02 -16.86
N ILE A 89 3.56 -3.44 -17.44
CA ILE A 89 3.70 -3.32 -18.88
C ILE A 89 4.26 -4.62 -19.45
N GLN A 90 3.59 -5.17 -20.47
CA GLN A 90 4.08 -6.34 -21.22
C GLN A 90 4.76 -5.89 -22.51
N PRO A 91 5.79 -6.64 -23.00
CA PRO A 91 6.38 -6.37 -24.30
C PRO A 91 5.37 -6.52 -25.45
N PRO A 92 5.47 -5.73 -26.53
CA PRO A 92 6.35 -4.57 -26.67
C PRO A 92 5.84 -3.37 -25.85
N TYR A 93 6.75 -2.66 -25.17
CA TYR A 93 6.51 -1.61 -24.15
C TYR A 93 5.79 -0.35 -24.64
N ARG A 94 4.61 -0.48 -25.27
CA ARG A 94 4.05 0.54 -26.16
C ARG A 94 3.59 1.84 -25.49
N GLU A 95 3.48 1.91 -24.16
CA GLU A 95 3.36 3.18 -23.43
C GLU A 95 4.07 3.06 -22.08
N ASN A 96 5.09 3.89 -21.84
CA ASN A 96 6.00 3.81 -20.70
C ASN A 96 5.34 4.23 -19.37
N TYR A 97 5.85 3.77 -18.22
CA TYR A 97 5.35 4.16 -16.89
C TYR A 97 5.38 5.67 -16.66
N VAL A 98 6.21 6.42 -17.37
CA VAL A 98 6.24 7.90 -17.33
C VAL A 98 4.85 8.51 -17.52
N THR A 99 4.02 7.98 -18.43
CA THR A 99 2.69 8.53 -18.70
C THR A 99 1.64 8.08 -17.69
N SER A 100 1.83 6.90 -17.09
CA SER A 100 0.96 6.33 -16.05
C SER A 100 1.27 6.92 -14.66
N ILE A 101 2.54 7.25 -14.39
CA ILE A 101 3.00 7.86 -13.15
C ILE A 101 2.96 9.40 -13.33
N ARG A 102 1.75 9.98 -13.26
CA ARG A 102 1.60 11.44 -13.24
C ARG A 102 1.50 11.94 -11.80
N PHE A 103 2.33 12.91 -11.45
CA PHE A 103 2.23 13.64 -10.17
C PHE A 103 1.72 15.06 -10.40
N PRO A 104 0.64 15.54 -9.75
CA PRO A 104 -0.24 14.90 -8.74
C PRO A 104 -1.54 14.29 -9.31
N ASN A 105 -1.82 14.45 -10.61
CA ASN A 105 -3.10 14.11 -11.23
C ASN A 105 -3.15 12.69 -11.85
N GLY A 106 -2.37 11.75 -11.33
CA GLY A 106 -2.36 10.37 -11.82
C GLY A 106 -3.59 9.60 -11.33
N SER A 107 -4.20 8.80 -12.21
CA SER A 107 -5.26 7.88 -11.81
C SER A 107 -4.64 6.73 -10.98
N SER A 108 -5.00 6.66 -9.69
CA SER A 108 -4.60 5.64 -8.70
C SER A 108 -3.35 5.94 -7.85
N ARG A 109 -3.36 7.05 -7.11
CA ARG A 109 -2.40 7.38 -6.04
C ARG A 109 -3.10 7.40 -4.68
N ILE A 110 -2.46 6.86 -3.65
CA ILE A 110 -2.90 6.90 -2.24
C ILE A 110 -1.89 7.73 -1.46
N GLU A 111 -2.33 8.85 -0.89
CA GLU A 111 -1.52 9.67 0.03
C GLU A 111 -1.59 9.10 1.46
N LEU A 112 -0.45 9.01 2.14
CA LEU A 112 -0.31 8.41 3.48
C LEU A 112 -0.10 9.46 4.59
N ASN A 113 -0.39 10.73 4.33
CA ASN A 113 -0.37 11.77 5.35
C ASN A 113 -1.24 11.37 6.58
N SER A 114 -0.79 11.79 7.76
CA SER A 114 -1.10 11.18 9.07
C SER A 114 -2.56 11.22 9.56
N GLY A 115 -3.52 11.63 8.72
CA GLY A 115 -4.93 11.77 9.08
C GLY A 115 -5.92 11.16 8.09
N THR A 116 -5.47 10.38 7.11
CA THR A 116 -6.33 9.97 6.00
C THR A 116 -7.25 8.80 6.36
N VAL A 117 -8.36 9.14 7.01
CA VAL A 117 -9.63 8.41 6.94
C VAL A 117 -10.46 9.12 5.87
N PHE A 118 -10.51 8.60 4.64
CA PHE A 118 -11.44 9.15 3.64
C PHE A 118 -12.86 8.68 3.96
N LEU A 119 -13.66 9.58 4.56
CA LEU A 119 -15.10 9.61 4.38
C LEU A 119 -15.42 10.39 3.09
N GLU A 120 -16.50 9.98 2.41
CA GLU A 120 -16.99 10.50 1.14
C GLU A 120 -16.73 12.00 0.94
N ASN A 121 -15.98 12.34 -0.10
CA ASN A 121 -16.39 13.36 -1.06
C ASN A 121 -15.68 13.15 -2.39
N ASP A 122 -16.51 13.01 -3.42
CA ASP A 122 -16.16 12.80 -4.81
C ASP A 122 -15.37 13.98 -5.37
N VAL A 123 -14.19 13.70 -5.95
CA VAL A 123 -13.55 14.60 -6.91
C VAL A 123 -12.99 13.77 -8.05
N ASN A 124 -13.63 13.90 -9.22
CA ASN A 124 -13.18 13.51 -10.57
C ASN A 124 -11.99 12.54 -10.66
N GLY A 125 -12.29 11.23 -10.76
CA GLY A 125 -11.57 10.39 -11.72
C GLY A 125 -11.13 9.00 -11.26
N SER A 126 -11.01 8.71 -9.96
CA SER A 126 -10.95 7.36 -9.36
C SER A 126 -10.61 7.47 -7.87
N THR A 127 -11.62 7.57 -7.01
CA THR A 127 -11.44 7.51 -5.56
C THR A 127 -11.42 6.04 -5.15
N TYR A 128 -10.25 5.48 -4.82
CA TYR A 128 -10.20 4.18 -4.16
C TYR A 128 -10.56 4.40 -2.69
N VAL A 129 -11.78 4.04 -2.30
CA VAL A 129 -12.10 3.85 -0.88
C VAL A 129 -11.19 2.73 -0.39
N THR A 130 -10.24 3.08 0.47
CA THR A 130 -9.23 2.13 0.94
C THR A 130 -9.18 2.15 2.47
N THR A 131 -9.17 0.96 3.07
CA THR A 131 -9.14 0.82 4.52
C THR A 131 -7.70 0.95 5.02
N HIS A 132 -7.51 1.37 6.28
CA HIS A 132 -6.18 1.34 6.92
C HIS A 132 -5.56 -0.06 6.87
N HIS A 133 -6.37 -1.11 6.94
CA HIS A 133 -5.93 -2.50 6.80
C HIS A 133 -5.33 -2.75 5.41
N PHE A 134 -6.04 -2.38 4.33
CA PHE A 134 -5.51 -2.50 2.97
C PHE A 134 -4.19 -1.73 2.80
N VAL A 135 -4.13 -0.49 3.27
CA VAL A 135 -2.92 0.33 3.17
C VAL A 135 -1.74 -0.32 3.90
N ARG A 136 -1.93 -0.77 5.14
CA ARG A 136 -0.88 -1.46 5.91
C ARG A 136 -0.37 -2.70 5.19
N LYS A 137 -1.28 -3.45 4.59
CA LYS A 137 -0.98 -4.68 3.86
C LYS A 137 -0.19 -4.41 2.59
N ILE A 138 -0.59 -3.43 1.78
CA ILE A 138 0.15 -3.01 0.59
C ILE A 138 1.55 -2.50 0.98
N LEU A 139 1.67 -1.70 2.05
CA LEU A 139 2.98 -1.31 2.57
C LEU A 139 3.84 -2.51 2.95
N GLY A 140 3.23 -3.54 3.56
CA GLY A 140 3.89 -4.81 3.85
C GLY A 140 4.38 -5.53 2.58
N TYR A 141 3.61 -5.53 1.50
CA TYR A 141 4.03 -6.07 0.21
C TYR A 141 5.16 -5.26 -0.43
N CYS A 142 5.05 -3.93 -0.46
CA CYS A 142 6.10 -3.08 -1.02
C CYS A 142 7.41 -3.24 -0.25
N ARG A 143 7.38 -3.18 1.09
CA ARG A 143 8.59 -3.27 1.93
C ARG A 143 9.30 -4.62 1.88
N ARG A 144 8.57 -5.70 1.59
CA ARG A 144 9.14 -7.04 1.34
C ARG A 144 9.57 -7.26 -0.11
N GLY A 145 9.18 -6.36 -1.01
CA GLY A 145 9.52 -6.43 -2.42
C GLY A 145 10.87 -5.78 -2.72
N ILE A 146 10.94 -5.08 -3.85
CA ILE A 146 12.20 -4.56 -4.39
C ILE A 146 12.37 -3.09 -4.04
N ARG A 147 13.51 -2.74 -3.45
CA ARG A 147 13.88 -1.35 -3.16
C ARG A 147 14.65 -0.74 -4.34
N ILE A 148 14.22 0.42 -4.80
CA ILE A 148 14.89 1.24 -5.81
C ILE A 148 15.27 2.57 -5.14
N ALA A 149 16.53 2.98 -5.25
CA ALA A 149 17.01 4.28 -4.76
C ALA A 149 17.64 5.07 -5.91
N LEU A 150 17.17 6.30 -6.13
CA LEU A 150 17.50 7.18 -7.26
C LEU A 150 17.82 8.61 -6.82
#